data_AF-A0A1F8N8U0-F1
#
_entry.id   AF-A0A1F8N8U0-F1
#
_cell.length_a   1.000
_cell.length_b   1.000
_cell.length_c   1.000
_cell.angle_alpha   90.00
_cell.angle_beta   90.00
_cell.angle_gamma   90.00
#
_symmetry.space_group_name_H-M   'P 1'
#
loop_
_entity.id
_entity.type
_entity.pdbx_description
1 polymer ?
#
loop_
_entity_poly.entity_id
_entity_poly.type
_entity_poly.pdbx_seq_one_letter_code
_entity_poly.pdbx_strand_id
1 'polypeptide(L)'
;MNMDSTPASGKIFVAPGVLITVAKLAALSVPGVLRMSPVPGGVNQLFRLGASRGVRLETTGETVSTELFLVVEADADVREVARKVQLEVGRAITEIIGLTAGEIIVHIEDIDSRSL
;
A
#
# COMPACT_ATOMS: atom_id res chain seq x y z
N MET A 1 -14.80 34.04 -32.11
CA MET A 1 -15.53 32.99 -31.37
C MET A 1 -14.57 31.83 -31.25
N ASN A 2 -13.80 31.77 -30.17
CA ASN A 2 -12.78 30.72 -29.97
C ASN A 2 -13.29 29.74 -28.91
N MET A 3 -13.42 28.48 -29.31
CA MET A 3 -13.51 27.31 -28.45
C MET A 3 -12.20 27.13 -27.68
N ASP A 4 -12.28 26.95 -26.37
CA ASP A 4 -11.81 25.76 -25.64
C ASP A 4 -12.01 26.04 -24.14
N SER A 5 -13.01 25.40 -23.57
CA SER A 5 -13.06 25.18 -22.13
C SER A 5 -13.39 23.71 -21.93
N THR A 6 -12.47 22.84 -22.36
CA THR A 6 -12.41 21.48 -21.83
C THR A 6 -12.33 21.62 -20.31
N PRO A 7 -13.34 21.17 -19.53
CA PRO A 7 -13.31 21.33 -18.09
C PRO A 7 -12.06 20.61 -17.58
N ALA A 8 -11.24 21.32 -16.83
CA ALA A 8 -10.05 20.76 -16.21
C ALA A 8 -10.46 19.47 -15.48
N SER A 9 -9.99 18.33 -16.00
CA SER A 9 -10.23 17.02 -15.39
C SER A 9 -9.91 17.13 -13.89
N GLY A 10 -10.89 16.84 -13.04
CA GLY A 10 -10.79 17.06 -11.61
C GLY A 10 -9.67 16.22 -11.03
N LYS A 11 -8.54 16.84 -10.67
CA LYS A 11 -7.44 16.13 -10.00
C LYS A 11 -7.87 15.75 -8.60
N ILE A 12 -7.90 14.45 -8.30
CA ILE A 12 -8.13 13.94 -6.94
C ILE A 12 -6.87 14.23 -6.12
N PHE A 13 -7.00 15.09 -5.10
CA PHE A 13 -5.92 15.39 -4.16
C PHE A 13 -6.11 14.59 -2.87
N VAL A 14 -5.26 13.59 -2.67
CA VAL A 14 -5.22 12.79 -1.44
C VAL A 14 -3.97 13.15 -0.67
N ALA A 15 -4.12 13.45 0.63
CA ALA A 15 -2.96 13.67 1.48
C ALA A 15 -2.09 12.40 1.51
N PRO A 16 -0.77 12.48 1.24
CA PRO A 16 0.12 11.31 1.20
C PRO A 16 0.02 10.39 2.43
N GLY A 17 -0.18 10.96 3.61
CA GLY A 17 -0.34 10.21 4.86
C GLY A 17 -1.59 9.32 4.90
N VAL A 18 -2.64 9.68 4.16
CA VAL A 18 -3.90 8.90 4.09
C VAL A 18 -3.66 7.63 3.29
N LEU A 19 -3.00 7.71 2.14
CA LEU A 19 -2.68 6.53 1.32
C LEU A 19 -1.87 5.49 2.11
N ILE A 20 -0.83 5.96 2.83
CA ILE A 20 0.01 5.10 3.67
C ILE A 20 -0.84 4.42 4.75
N THR A 21 -1.74 5.19 5.38
CA THR A 21 -2.57 4.71 6.47
C THR A 21 -3.56 3.66 5.97
N VAL A 22 -4.24 3.92 4.85
CA VAL A 22 -5.21 2.99 4.27
C VAL A 22 -4.53 1.71 3.79
N ALA A 23 -3.42 1.79 3.06
CA ALA A 23 -2.68 0.61 2.63
C ALA A 23 -2.20 -0.23 3.82
N LYS A 24 -1.67 0.41 4.88
CA LYS A 24 -1.26 -0.27 6.11
C LYS A 24 -2.44 -0.96 6.81
N LEU A 25 -3.54 -0.26 7.01
CA LEU A 25 -4.70 -0.82 7.71
C LEU A 25 -5.33 -1.97 6.91
N ALA A 26 -5.40 -1.84 5.59
CA ALA A 26 -5.87 -2.92 4.72
C ALA A 26 -4.96 -4.16 4.83
N ALA A 27 -3.63 -4.00 4.78
CA ALA A 27 -2.71 -5.11 4.95
C ALA A 27 -2.84 -5.78 6.32
N LEU A 28 -2.92 -5.00 7.41
CA LEU A 28 -3.08 -5.52 8.77
C LEU A 28 -4.45 -6.16 9.04
N SER A 29 -5.45 -5.88 8.21
CA SER A 29 -6.78 -6.49 8.34
C SER A 29 -6.81 -7.95 7.84
N VAL A 30 -5.79 -8.37 7.09
CA VAL A 30 -5.71 -9.74 6.56
C VAL A 30 -5.24 -10.70 7.65
N PRO A 31 -6.03 -11.75 7.97
CA PRO A 31 -5.61 -12.79 8.90
C PRO A 31 -4.29 -13.45 8.45
N GLY A 32 -3.38 -13.67 9.40
CA GLY A 32 -2.02 -14.16 9.13
C GLY A 32 -0.97 -13.05 8.99
N VAL A 33 -1.36 -11.76 8.93
CA VAL A 33 -0.42 -10.64 9.03
C VAL A 33 -0.27 -10.25 10.50
N LEU A 34 0.95 -10.34 11.05
CA LEU A 34 1.23 -9.95 12.44
C LEU A 34 1.46 -8.45 12.58
N ARG A 35 2.34 -7.90 11.75
CA ARG A 35 2.77 -6.50 11.81
C ARG A 35 3.43 -6.06 10.51
N MET A 36 3.56 -4.74 10.35
CA MET A 36 4.45 -4.15 9.34
C MET A 36 5.90 -4.26 9.80
N SER A 37 6.82 -4.51 8.88
CA SER A 37 8.27 -4.43 9.10
C SER A 37 8.81 -3.08 8.61
N PRO A 38 9.78 -2.45 9.28
CA PRO A 38 10.45 -1.26 8.75
C PRO A 38 11.05 -1.54 7.37
N VAL A 39 10.95 -0.58 6.43
CA VAL A 39 11.57 -0.76 5.10
C VAL A 39 13.09 -0.73 5.25
N PRO A 40 13.83 -1.71 4.68
CA PRO A 40 15.29 -1.68 4.64
C PRO A 40 15.79 -0.36 4.04
N GLY A 41 16.66 0.34 4.78
CA GLY A 41 17.07 1.71 4.48
C GLY A 41 17.85 1.83 3.18
N GLY A 42 17.42 2.74 2.30
CA GLY A 42 18.16 3.18 1.12
C GLY A 42 18.19 4.70 1.04
N VAL A 43 19.26 5.26 0.49
CA VAL A 43 19.56 6.70 0.42
C VAL A 43 18.48 7.57 -0.26
N ASN A 44 17.47 6.96 -0.91
CA ASN A 44 16.36 7.64 -1.59
C ASN A 44 15.08 7.76 -0.75
N GLN A 45 15.15 7.62 0.58
CA GLN A 45 13.98 7.63 1.46
C GLN A 45 13.18 8.94 1.42
N LEU A 46 13.79 10.05 0.99
CA LEU A 46 13.14 11.37 0.92
C LEU A 46 12.05 11.46 -0.18
N PHE A 47 12.16 10.65 -1.24
CA PHE A 47 11.22 10.69 -2.37
C PHE A 47 10.10 9.63 -2.29
N ARG A 48 10.18 8.70 -1.33
CA ARG A 48 9.28 7.54 -1.26
C ARG A 48 8.42 7.59 0.00
N LEU A 49 7.11 7.75 -0.21
CA LEU A 49 6.13 7.93 0.86
C LEU A 49 6.00 6.64 1.71
N GLY A 50 6.08 6.79 3.03
CA GLY A 50 5.72 5.74 3.99
C GLY A 50 6.84 4.79 4.42
N ALA A 51 8.06 4.91 3.88
CA ALA A 51 9.12 3.91 4.07
C ALA A 51 9.46 3.60 5.55
N SER A 52 9.31 4.55 6.47
CA SER A 52 9.51 4.29 7.90
C SER A 52 8.38 3.48 8.58
N ARG A 53 7.29 3.19 7.86
CA ARG A 53 6.08 2.53 8.37
C ARG A 53 5.78 1.18 7.70
N GLY A 54 6.74 0.63 6.95
CA GLY A 54 6.61 -0.65 6.26
C GLY A 54 5.74 -0.62 5.00
N VAL A 55 5.44 0.57 4.50
CA VAL A 55 4.71 0.79 3.24
C VAL A 55 5.54 1.71 2.38
N ARG A 56 5.67 1.43 1.10
CA ARG A 56 6.33 2.33 0.15
C ARG A 56 5.39 2.54 -1.01
N LEU A 57 5.10 3.80 -1.29
CA LEU A 57 4.14 4.18 -2.32
C LEU A 57 4.80 5.05 -3.37
N GLU A 58 4.39 4.81 -4.61
CA GLU A 58 4.70 5.66 -5.75
C GLU A 58 3.40 5.99 -6.48
N THR A 59 3.27 7.22 -6.94
CA THR A 59 2.06 7.70 -7.61
C THR A 59 2.42 8.25 -8.98
N THR A 60 1.73 7.74 -10.00
CA THR A 60 1.87 8.19 -11.39
C THR A 60 0.47 8.56 -11.89
N GLY A 61 0.16 9.85 -11.91
CA GLY A 61 -1.19 10.33 -12.19
C GLY A 61 -2.16 9.90 -11.07
N GLU A 62 -3.19 9.13 -11.43
CA GLU A 62 -4.16 8.55 -10.49
C GLU A 62 -3.83 7.11 -10.09
N THR A 63 -2.73 6.55 -10.60
CA THR A 63 -2.30 5.18 -10.29
C THR A 63 -1.34 5.18 -9.10
N VAL A 64 -1.59 4.28 -8.13
CA VAL A 64 -0.76 4.10 -6.94
C VAL A 64 -0.14 2.70 -6.95
N SER A 65 1.18 2.62 -7.05
CA SER A 65 1.95 1.40 -6.85
C SER A 65 2.41 1.29 -5.40
N THR A 66 2.36 0.09 -4.84
CA THR A 66 2.52 -0.16 -3.41
C THR A 66 3.47 -1.33 -3.16
N GLU A 67 4.53 -1.10 -2.37
CA GLU A 67 5.34 -2.16 -1.78
C GLU A 67 5.04 -2.23 -0.27
N LEU A 68 4.77 -3.43 0.23
CA LEU A 68 4.44 -3.71 1.63
C LEU A 68 5.49 -4.63 2.22
N PHE A 69 5.92 -4.35 3.45
CA PHE A 69 6.93 -5.12 4.15
C PHE A 69 6.28 -5.66 5.42
N LEU A 70 6.10 -6.98 5.47
CA LEU A 70 5.25 -7.63 6.47
C LEU A 70 6.01 -8.70 7.24
N VAL A 71 5.59 -8.89 8.49
CA VAL A 71 5.86 -10.11 9.26
C VAL A 71 4.56 -10.88 9.36
N VAL A 72 4.62 -12.18 9.07
CA VAL A 72 3.44 -13.06 9.02
C VAL A 72 3.48 -14.13 10.11
N GLU A 73 2.32 -14.68 10.43
CA GLU A 73 2.15 -15.75 11.42
C GLU A 73 2.81 -17.06 10.92
N ALA A 74 3.51 -17.76 11.82
CA ALA A 74 4.27 -18.97 11.51
C ALA A 74 3.44 -20.16 10.98
N ASP A 75 2.16 -20.21 11.33
CA ASP A 75 1.21 -21.21 10.90
C ASP A 75 0.38 -20.80 9.68
N ALA A 76 0.58 -19.59 9.15
CA ALA A 76 -0.15 -19.11 8.00
C ALA A 76 0.44 -19.59 6.66
N ASP A 77 -0.43 -19.86 5.68
CA ASP A 77 0.00 -20.03 4.30
C ASP A 77 0.42 -18.67 3.73
N VAL A 78 1.72 -18.44 3.69
CA VAL A 78 2.34 -17.19 3.23
C VAL A 78 1.86 -16.78 1.83
N ARG A 79 1.65 -17.74 0.92
CA ARG A 79 1.19 -17.45 -0.44
C ARG A 79 -0.24 -16.91 -0.42
N GLU A 80 -1.10 -17.57 0.35
CA GLU A 80 -2.50 -17.15 0.46
C GLU A 80 -2.65 -15.83 1.22
N VAL A 81 -1.83 -15.60 2.25
CA VAL A 81 -1.75 -14.31 2.96
C VAL A 81 -1.33 -13.21 1.99
N ALA A 82 -0.23 -13.38 1.24
CA ALA A 82 0.23 -12.39 0.29
C ALA A 82 -0.83 -12.05 -0.78
N ARG A 83 -1.49 -13.07 -1.32
CA ARG A 83 -2.59 -12.88 -2.30
C ARG A 83 -3.75 -12.08 -1.71
N LYS A 84 -4.14 -12.37 -0.47
CA LYS A 84 -5.20 -11.63 0.23
C LYS A 84 -4.79 -10.20 0.52
N VAL A 85 -3.54 -9.96 0.94
CA VAL A 85 -3.01 -8.61 1.14
C VAL A 85 -3.07 -7.81 -0.16
N GLN A 86 -2.63 -8.38 -1.29
CA GLN A 86 -2.71 -7.71 -2.58
C GLN A 86 -4.15 -7.32 -2.94
N LEU A 87 -5.10 -8.24 -2.74
CA LEU A 87 -6.51 -7.99 -3.01
C LEU A 87 -7.09 -6.87 -2.13
N GLU A 88 -6.90 -6.97 -0.81
CA GLU A 88 -7.49 -6.01 0.13
C GLU A 88 -6.86 -4.63 0.01
N VAL A 89 -5.56 -4.53 -0.25
CA VAL A 89 -4.91 -3.24 -0.50
C VAL A 89 -5.36 -2.63 -1.82
N GLY A 90 -5.49 -3.44 -2.88
CA GLY A 90 -5.98 -2.97 -4.18
C GLY A 90 -7.42 -2.46 -4.11
N ARG A 91 -8.29 -3.15 -3.38
CA ARG A 91 -9.64 -2.69 -3.07
C ARG A 91 -9.62 -1.41 -2.26
N ALA A 92 -8.81 -1.33 -1.22
CA ALA A 92 -8.75 -0.12 -0.39
C ALA A 92 -8.33 1.11 -1.21
N ILE A 93 -7.35 0.97 -2.11
CA ILE A 93 -6.94 2.06 -3.01
C ILE A 93 -8.07 2.43 -4.00
N THR A 94 -8.73 1.42 -4.58
CA THR A 94 -9.74 1.64 -5.63
C THR A 94 -11.08 2.11 -5.10
N GLU A 95 -11.58 1.48 -4.05
CA GLU A 95 -12.94 1.64 -3.55
C GLU A 95 -13.03 2.67 -2.42
N ILE A 96 -11.99 2.79 -1.56
CA ILE A 96 -12.00 3.73 -0.43
C ILE A 96 -11.42 5.08 -0.85
N ILE A 97 -10.27 5.07 -1.54
CA ILE A 97 -9.61 6.32 -1.95
C ILE A 97 -10.13 6.83 -3.29
N GLY A 98 -10.55 5.94 -4.20
CA GLY A 98 -10.98 6.30 -5.55
C GLY A 98 -9.81 6.52 -6.52
N LEU A 99 -8.65 5.90 -6.26
CA LEU A 99 -7.50 5.92 -7.16
C LEU A 99 -7.32 4.56 -7.85
N THR A 100 -6.54 4.50 -8.91
CA THR A 100 -6.26 3.22 -9.59
C THR A 100 -5.17 2.46 -8.84
N ALA A 101 -5.44 1.22 -8.42
CA ALA A 101 -4.41 0.34 -7.88
C ALA A 101 -3.46 -0.12 -9.01
N GLY A 102 -2.18 0.21 -8.87
CA GLY A 102 -1.10 -0.25 -9.75
C GLY A 102 -0.52 -1.59 -9.30
N GLU A 103 0.81 -1.70 -9.35
CA GLU A 103 1.50 -2.89 -8.84
C GLU A 103 1.43 -2.94 -7.31
N ILE A 104 1.15 -4.12 -6.75
CA ILE A 104 1.17 -4.36 -5.31
C ILE A 104 2.13 -5.51 -5.01
N ILE A 105 3.29 -5.15 -4.45
CA ILE A 105 4.36 -6.09 -4.09
C ILE A 105 4.30 -6.31 -2.59
N VAL A 106 4.28 -7.59 -2.18
CA VAL A 106 4.31 -7.99 -0.77
C VAL A 106 5.65 -8.66 -0.48
N HIS A 107 6.46 -8.00 0.34
CA HIS A 107 7.70 -8.52 0.90
C HIS A 107 7.42 -9.13 2.27
N ILE A 108 7.86 -10.38 2.44
CA ILE A 108 7.80 -11.09 3.71
C ILE A 108 9.19 -11.02 4.32
N GLU A 109 9.33 -10.17 5.35
CA GLU A 109 10.62 -9.89 5.98
C GLU A 109 10.95 -10.87 7.09
N ASP A 110 9.92 -11.42 7.73
CA ASP A 110 10.07 -12.39 8.81
C ASP A 110 8.81 -13.24 8.99
N ILE A 111 8.97 -14.37 9.68
CA ILE A 111 7.89 -15.27 10.09
C ILE A 111 7.98 -15.45 11.60
N ASP A 112 6.91 -15.12 12.31
CA ASP A 112 6.92 -15.09 13.78
C ASP A 112 5.64 -15.74 14.34
N SER A 113 5.71 -16.16 15.60
CA SER A 113 4.55 -16.69 16.32
C SER A 113 3.96 -15.60 17.20
N ARG A 114 2.62 -15.53 17.28
CA ARG A 114 1.99 -14.65 18.26
C ARG A 114 2.32 -15.18 19.65
N SER A 115 3.23 -14.51 20.36
CA SER A 115 3.45 -14.78 21.78
C SER A 115 2.18 -14.40 22.54
N LEU A 116 1.58 -15.38 23.22
CA LEU A 116 0.42 -15.21 24.11
C LEU A 116 0.85 -14.52 25.41
#